data_AF-A0A915B9V6-F1
#
_entry.id   AF-A0A915B9V6-F1
#
_cell.length_a   1.000
_cell.length_b   1.000
_cell.length_c   1.000
_cell.angle_alpha   90.00
_cell.angle_beta   90.00
_cell.angle_gamma   90.00
#
_symmetry.space_group_name_H-M   'P 1'
#
loop_
_entity.id
_entity.type
_entity.pdbx_description
1 polymer ?
#
loop_
_entity_poly.entity_id
_entity_poly.type
_entity_poly.pdbx_seq_one_letter_code
_entity_poly.pdbx_strand_id
1 'polypeptide(L)'
;RAGVSQVLNRLTYTATLSHLRRCNSPIGREGKLAKPRQLHNTQWGMVCPAETPEGQAVGLVKNLALMAYISVGSLPEPILEFLEEWSMENLEEVAPSAIADATKIFVNGAWVGIHRDPEQLMSTLKKLRREMDIIV
;
A
#
# COMPACT_ATOMS: atom_id res chain seq x y z
N ARG A 1 -14.26 -16.13 9.92
CA ARG A 1 -14.19 -14.77 10.54
C ARG A 1 -15.59 -14.18 10.54
N ALA A 2 -16.12 -13.78 11.70
CA ALA A 2 -17.44 -13.15 11.78
C ALA A 2 -17.40 -11.70 11.29
N GLY A 3 -18.51 -11.21 10.71
CA GLY A 3 -18.65 -9.81 10.31
C GLY A 3 -17.99 -9.40 9.00
N VAL A 4 -17.55 -10.38 8.18
CA VAL A 4 -17.03 -10.13 6.81
C VAL A 4 -18.17 -9.78 5.84
N SER A 5 -19.24 -10.57 5.86
CA SER A 5 -20.48 -10.26 5.12
C SER A 5 -21.53 -9.75 6.09
N GLN A 6 -22.23 -8.68 5.69
CA GLN A 6 -23.26 -8.00 6.48
C GLN A 6 -24.38 -7.56 5.55
N VAL A 7 -25.60 -7.42 6.09
CA VAL A 7 -26.74 -6.90 5.33
C VAL A 7 -26.49 -5.44 4.98
N LEU A 8 -26.63 -5.09 3.70
CA LEU A 8 -26.43 -3.72 3.21
C LEU A 8 -27.39 -2.74 3.89
N ASN A 9 -26.88 -1.56 4.25
CA ASN A 9 -27.66 -0.55 4.95
C ASN A 9 -28.47 0.25 3.92
N ARG A 10 -29.81 0.21 4.01
CA ARG A 10 -30.73 0.88 3.08
C ARG A 10 -31.56 2.00 3.72
N LEU A 11 -31.09 2.58 4.83
CA LEU A 11 -31.80 3.69 5.49
C LEU A 11 -31.86 4.95 4.61
N THR A 12 -30.74 5.29 3.95
CA THR A 12 -30.66 6.39 2.99
C THR A 12 -29.71 6.00 1.84
N TYR A 13 -29.75 6.77 0.75
CA TYR A 13 -28.79 6.64 -0.34
C TYR A 13 -27.33 6.79 0.15
N THR A 14 -27.07 7.81 0.98
CA THR A 14 -25.73 8.05 1.54
C THR A 14 -25.29 6.96 2.52
N ALA A 15 -26.20 6.39 3.30
CA ALA A 15 -25.91 5.26 4.18
C ALA A 15 -25.48 4.00 3.40
N THR A 16 -26.03 3.82 2.20
CA THR A 16 -25.67 2.70 1.30
C THR A 16 -24.24 2.88 0.80
N LEU A 17 -23.89 4.08 0.31
CA LEU A 17 -22.54 4.41 -0.16
C LEU A 17 -21.51 4.33 0.97
N SER A 18 -21.82 4.86 2.16
CA SER A 18 -20.96 4.77 3.35
C SER A 18 -20.67 3.31 3.73
N HIS A 19 -21.68 2.43 3.63
CA HIS A 19 -21.48 1.01 3.94
C HIS A 19 -20.51 0.34 2.94
N LEU A 20 -20.61 0.64 1.64
CA LEU A 20 -19.73 0.08 0.62
C LEU A 20 -18.25 0.50 0.77
N ARG A 21 -17.99 1.66 1.38
CA ARG A 21 -16.64 2.23 1.54
C ARG A 21 -16.02 1.95 2.90
N ARG A 22 -16.66 1.09 3.70
CA ARG A 22 -16.27 0.75 5.06
C ARG A 22 -15.13 -0.27 5.08
N CYS A 23 -14.09 0.04 5.85
CA CYS A 23 -12.99 -0.84 6.18
C CYS A 23 -13.07 -1.24 7.66
N ASN A 24 -12.88 -2.53 7.95
CA ASN A 24 -12.96 -3.07 9.31
C ASN A 24 -11.62 -3.66 9.74
N SER A 25 -11.07 -3.17 10.84
CA SER A 25 -9.82 -3.69 11.42
C SER A 25 -10.08 -5.03 12.12
N PRO A 26 -9.25 -6.07 11.94
CA PRO A 26 -9.47 -7.40 12.51
C PRO A 26 -9.17 -7.50 14.03
N ILE A 27 -9.23 -6.39 14.74
CA ILE A 27 -8.87 -6.30 16.17
C ILE A 27 -10.13 -6.53 17.02
N GLY A 28 -9.98 -7.31 18.10
CA GLY A 28 -11.05 -7.56 19.07
C GLY A 28 -11.56 -6.25 19.69
N ARG A 29 -12.88 -6.10 19.77
CA ARG A 29 -13.53 -4.87 20.28
C ARG A 29 -13.45 -4.74 21.81
N GLU A 30 -13.09 -5.81 22.51
CA GLU A 30 -12.98 -5.87 23.97
C GLU A 30 -11.71 -5.18 24.51
N GLY A 31 -10.73 -4.88 23.64
CA GLY A 31 -9.50 -4.21 24.02
C GLY A 31 -9.60 -2.68 24.06
N LYS A 32 -9.16 -2.08 25.19
CA LYS A 32 -8.91 -0.63 25.34
C LYS A 32 -7.58 -0.19 24.71
N LEU A 33 -7.22 -0.73 23.56
CA LEU A 33 -5.99 -0.35 22.87
C LEU A 33 -6.19 1.01 22.20
N ALA A 34 -5.57 2.06 22.75
CA ALA A 34 -5.72 3.43 22.25
C ALA A 34 -5.00 3.64 20.90
N LYS A 35 -3.77 3.15 20.75
CA LYS A 35 -2.93 3.37 19.56
C LYS A 35 -3.58 2.99 18.22
N PRO A 36 -4.17 1.79 18.03
CA PRO A 36 -4.80 1.43 16.75
C PRO A 36 -6.07 2.24 16.44
N ARG A 37 -6.69 2.85 17.47
CA ARG A 37 -7.90 3.65 17.33
C ARG A 37 -7.61 5.12 17.02
N GLN A 38 -6.40 5.59 17.32
CA GLN A 38 -5.98 6.95 17.01
C GLN A 38 -5.85 7.13 15.49
N LEU A 39 -6.25 8.32 15.03
CA LEU A 39 -5.99 8.76 13.66
C LEU A 39 -4.47 8.90 13.48
N HIS A 40 -3.95 8.33 12.40
CA HIS A 40 -2.52 8.39 12.09
C HIS A 40 -2.29 9.23 10.83
N ASN A 41 -1.23 10.03 10.80
CA ASN A 41 -0.98 10.98 9.72
C ASN A 41 -0.82 10.31 8.34
N THR A 42 -0.39 9.04 8.29
CA THR A 42 -0.30 8.27 7.03
C THR A 42 -1.66 7.94 6.40
N GLN A 43 -2.78 8.17 7.10
CA GLN A 43 -4.13 7.96 6.57
C GLN A 43 -4.62 9.15 5.73
N TRP A 44 -3.86 10.25 5.70
CA TRP A 44 -4.19 11.43 4.92
C TRP A 44 -4.43 11.08 3.44
N GLY A 45 -5.56 11.51 2.90
CA GLY A 45 -5.96 11.25 1.51
C GLY A 45 -6.50 9.84 1.23
N MET A 46 -6.32 8.88 2.14
CA MET A 46 -6.77 7.48 1.96
C MET A 46 -8.03 7.15 2.76
N VAL A 47 -8.18 7.73 3.95
CA VAL A 47 -9.29 7.46 4.88
C VAL A 47 -9.92 8.79 5.33
N CYS A 48 -11.24 8.81 5.49
CA CYS A 48 -11.96 9.94 6.04
C CYS A 48 -11.60 10.11 7.54
N PRO A 49 -11.07 11.27 7.97
CA PRO A 49 -10.66 11.47 9.36
C PRO A 49 -11.85 11.59 10.33
N ALA A 50 -13.04 11.93 9.82
CA ALA A 50 -14.23 12.18 10.64
C ALA A 50 -15.21 10.98 10.67
N GLU A 51 -15.26 10.17 9.61
CA GLU A 51 -16.26 9.11 9.48
C GLU A 51 -15.80 7.82 10.18
N THR A 52 -16.06 7.75 11.48
CA THR A 52 -15.88 6.56 12.31
C THR A 52 -17.05 6.47 13.30
N PRO A 53 -17.59 5.27 13.60
CA PRO A 53 -18.65 5.14 14.58
C PRO A 53 -18.14 5.48 15.98
N GLU A 54 -19.03 5.96 16.83
CA GLU A 54 -18.75 6.17 18.25
C GLU A 54 -18.73 4.84 19.03
N GLY A 55 -18.18 4.88 20.25
CA GLY A 55 -18.16 3.72 21.16
C GLY A 55 -17.09 2.68 20.84
N GLN A 56 -17.40 1.40 21.01
CA GLN A 56 -16.39 0.31 20.97
C GLN A 56 -15.74 0.10 19.60
N ALA A 57 -16.35 0.62 18.52
CA ALA A 57 -15.84 0.50 17.15
C ALA A 57 -15.02 1.74 16.70
N VAL A 58 -14.92 2.77 17.54
CA VAL A 58 -14.20 4.01 17.20
C VAL A 58 -12.76 3.72 16.80
N GLY A 59 -12.36 4.26 15.64
CA GLY A 59 -11.04 4.07 15.06
C GLY A 59 -10.73 2.66 14.55
N LEU A 60 -11.60 1.66 14.77
CA LEU A 60 -11.45 0.30 14.21
C LEU A 60 -12.23 0.14 12.91
N VAL A 61 -13.40 0.77 12.85
CA VAL A 61 -14.18 0.91 11.63
C VAL A 61 -13.88 2.28 11.05
N LYS A 62 -13.43 2.29 9.80
CA LYS A 62 -13.00 3.48 9.07
C LYS A 62 -13.63 3.50 7.69
N ASN A 63 -13.74 4.67 7.08
CA ASN A 63 -14.28 4.80 5.73
C ASN A 63 -13.23 5.40 4.78
N LEU A 64 -13.14 4.88 3.55
CA LEU A 64 -12.21 5.37 2.55
C LEU A 64 -12.50 6.84 2.17
N ALA A 65 -11.46 7.63 1.90
CA ALA A 65 -11.60 8.99 1.35
C ALA A 65 -12.06 8.93 -0.11
N LEU A 66 -12.82 9.91 -0.61
CA LEU A 66 -13.51 9.87 -1.91
C LEU A 66 -12.68 9.36 -3.10
N MET A 67 -11.42 9.81 -3.21
CA MET A 67 -10.51 9.46 -4.32
C MET A 67 -9.57 8.28 -4.02
N ALA A 68 -9.74 7.61 -2.88
CA ALA A 68 -8.90 6.47 -2.52
C ALA A 68 -9.14 5.30 -3.48
N TYR A 69 -8.03 4.70 -3.95
CA TYR A 69 -8.01 3.55 -4.84
C TYR A 69 -7.25 2.38 -4.18
N ILE A 70 -7.77 1.16 -4.33
CA ILE A 70 -7.14 -0.06 -3.83
C ILE A 70 -6.45 -0.74 -4.99
N SER A 71 -5.14 -0.98 -4.88
CA SER A 71 -4.36 -1.72 -5.87
C SER A 71 -4.89 -3.16 -6.01
N VAL A 72 -5.03 -3.63 -7.25
CA VAL A 72 -5.52 -4.99 -7.57
C VAL A 72 -4.40 -6.00 -7.80
N GLY A 73 -3.14 -5.55 -7.80
CA GLY A 73 -1.95 -6.35 -8.07
C GLY A 73 -1.54 -6.32 -9.54
N SER A 74 -0.25 -6.52 -9.77
CA SER A 74 0.37 -6.65 -11.09
C SER A 74 1.48 -7.70 -11.04
N LEU A 75 1.85 -8.20 -12.22
CA LEU A 75 2.95 -9.14 -12.40
C LEU A 75 4.30 -8.43 -12.19
N PRO A 76 5.21 -8.96 -11.36
CA PRO A 76 6.52 -8.33 -11.13
C PRO A 76 7.53 -8.56 -12.26
N GLU A 77 7.32 -9.56 -13.13
CA GLU A 77 8.27 -9.99 -14.16
C GLU A 77 8.73 -8.84 -15.07
N PRO A 78 7.86 -7.95 -15.60
CA PRO A 78 8.30 -6.82 -16.42
C PRO A 78 9.21 -5.84 -15.68
N ILE A 79 9.04 -5.71 -14.36
CA ILE A 79 9.91 -4.86 -13.52
C ILE A 79 11.26 -5.53 -13.32
N LEU A 80 11.29 -6.86 -13.13
CA LEU A 80 12.52 -7.62 -12.95
C LEU A 80 13.36 -7.61 -14.24
N GLU A 81 12.75 -7.90 -15.38
CA GLU A 81 13.39 -7.84 -16.71
C GLU A 81 13.97 -6.44 -16.97
N PHE A 82 13.17 -5.39 -16.70
CA PHE A 82 13.66 -4.01 -16.83
C PHE A 82 14.86 -3.71 -15.93
N LEU A 83 14.86 -4.19 -14.67
CA LEU A 83 15.98 -3.95 -13.76
C LEU A 83 17.25 -4.67 -14.21
N GLU A 84 17.13 -5.90 -14.72
CA GLU A 84 18.26 -6.66 -15.28
C GLU A 84 18.86 -5.95 -16.51
N GLU A 85 18.02 -5.41 -17.39
CA GLU A 85 18.48 -4.62 -18.55
C GLU A 85 19.11 -3.29 -18.13
N TRP A 86 18.63 -2.67 -17.05
CA TRP A 86 19.04 -1.33 -16.61
C TRP A 86 20.18 -1.34 -15.57
N SER A 87 21.22 -2.14 -15.81
CA SER A 87 22.48 -2.13 -15.04
C SER A 87 22.33 -2.38 -13.53
N MET A 88 21.29 -3.10 -13.11
CA MET A 88 21.26 -3.68 -11.77
C MET A 88 22.31 -4.81 -11.68
N GLU A 89 23.10 -4.81 -10.62
CA GLU A 89 23.99 -5.93 -10.31
C GLU A 89 23.20 -6.96 -9.49
N ASN A 90 23.10 -8.20 -10.00
CA ASN A 90 22.36 -9.27 -9.34
C ASN A 90 22.99 -9.59 -7.98
N LEU A 91 22.15 -9.79 -6.96
CA LEU A 91 22.60 -10.09 -5.61
C LEU A 91 23.58 -11.29 -5.54
N GLU A 92 23.39 -12.30 -6.40
CA GLU A 92 24.24 -13.50 -6.42
C GLU A 92 25.67 -13.22 -6.92
N GLU A 93 25.86 -12.15 -7.69
CA GLU A 93 27.13 -11.80 -8.33
C GLU A 93 27.90 -10.72 -7.57
N VAL A 94 27.28 -10.11 -6.55
CA VAL A 94 27.81 -8.93 -5.86
C VAL A 94 28.67 -9.32 -4.66
N ALA A 95 29.92 -8.84 -4.66
CA ALA A 95 30.80 -8.96 -3.49
C ALA A 95 30.24 -8.15 -2.30
N PRO A 96 30.27 -8.68 -1.06
CA PRO A 96 29.73 -7.98 0.11
C PRO A 96 30.32 -6.58 0.35
N SER A 97 31.56 -6.35 -0.07
CA SER A 97 32.21 -5.04 0.02
C SER A 97 31.54 -3.97 -0.86
N ALA A 98 31.01 -4.35 -2.03
CA ALA A 98 30.35 -3.43 -2.95
C ALA A 98 28.95 -2.99 -2.46
N ILE A 99 28.34 -3.76 -1.55
CA ILE A 99 26.99 -3.49 -1.02
C ILE A 99 26.97 -2.24 -0.13
N ALA A 100 28.08 -1.95 0.57
CA ALA A 100 28.14 -0.83 1.50
C ALA A 100 27.93 0.53 0.81
N ASP A 101 28.44 0.66 -0.42
CA ASP A 101 28.43 1.90 -1.18
C ASP A 101 27.31 1.96 -2.24
N ALA A 102 26.48 0.93 -2.33
CA ALA A 102 25.44 0.80 -3.37
C ALA A 102 24.02 0.80 -2.80
N THR A 103 23.05 1.17 -3.64
CA THR A 103 21.63 1.19 -3.24
C THR A 103 21.01 -0.19 -3.42
N LYS A 104 20.39 -0.70 -2.36
CA LYS A 104 19.70 -2.00 -2.38
C LYS A 104 18.34 -1.88 -3.06
N ILE A 105 18.05 -2.79 -3.98
CA ILE A 105 16.77 -2.84 -4.69
C ILE A 105 15.93 -4.00 -4.16
N PHE A 106 14.70 -3.68 -3.75
CA PHE A 106 13.72 -4.66 -3.29
C PHE A 106 12.49 -4.63 -4.17
N VAL A 107 12.08 -5.80 -4.66
CA VAL A 107 10.82 -5.97 -5.41
C VAL A 107 9.91 -6.88 -4.57
N ASN A 108 8.77 -6.36 -4.14
CA ASN A 108 7.80 -7.08 -3.30
C ASN A 108 8.41 -7.73 -2.03
N GLY A 109 9.48 -7.13 -1.48
CA GLY A 109 10.18 -7.63 -0.29
C GLY A 109 11.34 -8.58 -0.57
N ALA A 110 11.51 -9.06 -1.81
CA ALA A 110 12.69 -9.82 -2.22
C ALA A 110 13.83 -8.86 -2.58
N TRP A 111 15.02 -9.09 -2.02
CA TRP A 111 16.22 -8.36 -2.40
C TRP A 111 16.75 -8.93 -3.72
N VAL A 112 16.64 -8.17 -4.80
CA VAL A 112 16.99 -8.63 -6.16
C VAL A 112 18.41 -8.26 -6.56
N GLY A 113 18.93 -7.14 -6.06
CA GLY A 113 20.27 -6.68 -6.42
C GLY A 113 20.63 -5.33 -5.82
N ILE A 114 21.70 -4.74 -6.35
CA ILE A 114 22.15 -3.40 -6.01
C ILE A 114 22.26 -2.53 -7.27
N HIS A 115 22.24 -1.22 -7.08
CA HIS A 115 22.47 -0.27 -8.16
C HIS A 115 23.29 0.92 -7.66
N ARG A 116 24.22 1.40 -8.49
CA ARG A 116 25.17 2.48 -8.14
C ARG A 116 24.62 3.88 -8.38
N ASP A 117 23.74 4.05 -9.37
CA ASP A 117 23.05 5.31 -9.67
C ASP A 117 21.52 5.20 -9.50
N PRO A 118 21.00 5.24 -8.27
CA PRO A 118 19.57 5.09 -8.02
C PRO A 118 18.73 6.29 -8.51
N GLU A 119 19.34 7.47 -8.68
CA GLU A 119 18.62 8.68 -9.09
C GLU A 119 18.20 8.59 -10.55
N GLN A 120 19.11 8.18 -11.43
CA GLN A 120 18.80 7.97 -12.83
C GLN A 120 17.76 6.85 -13.01
N LEU A 121 17.94 5.72 -12.32
CA LEU A 121 17.00 4.60 -12.35
C LEU A 121 15.58 5.03 -11.94
N MET A 122 15.47 5.79 -10.83
CA MET A 122 14.17 6.25 -10.33
C MET A 122 13.51 7.26 -11.27
N SER A 123 14.29 8.12 -11.93
CA SER A 123 13.78 9.05 -12.94
C SER A 123 13.16 8.30 -14.12
N THR A 124 13.86 7.29 -14.64
CA THR A 124 13.38 6.45 -15.75
C THR A 124 12.14 5.66 -15.36
N LEU A 125 12.13 4.99 -14.20
CA LEU A 125 10.95 4.25 -13.71
C LEU A 125 9.71 5.13 -13.58
N LYS A 126 9.86 6.37 -13.07
CA LYS A 126 8.76 7.34 -13.00
C LYS A 126 8.25 7.73 -14.38
N LYS A 127 9.13 7.86 -15.36
CA LYS A 127 8.77 8.20 -16.74
C LYS A 127 7.99 7.04 -17.38
N LEU A 128 8.52 5.83 -17.33
CA LEU A 128 7.87 4.63 -17.87
C LEU A 128 6.48 4.38 -17.25
N ARG A 129 6.33 4.59 -15.94
CA ARG A 129 5.02 4.52 -15.29
C ARG A 129 4.02 5.57 -15.82
N ARG A 130 4.48 6.78 -16.12
CA ARG A 130 3.62 7.86 -16.65
C ARG A 130 3.26 7.67 -18.12
N GLU A 131 4.14 7.02 -18.87
CA GLU A 131 3.95 6.64 -20.28
C GLU A 131 3.13 5.34 -20.43
N MET A 132 2.81 4.67 -19.31
CA MET A 132 2.05 3.41 -19.22
C MET A 132 2.80 2.18 -19.75
N ASP A 133 4.13 2.25 -19.87
CA ASP A 133 4.97 1.11 -20.22
C ASP A 133 5.14 0.14 -19.04
N ILE A 134 5.08 0.65 -17.81
CA ILE A 134 5.05 -0.15 -16.57
C ILE A 134 3.70 0.06 -15.89
N ILE A 135 2.94 -1.02 -15.75
CA ILE A 135 1.66 -1.04 -15.03
C ILE A 135 1.89 -1.63 -13.63
N VAL A 136 1.58 -0.82 -12.61
CA VAL A 136 1.71 -1.16 -11.18
C VAL A 136 0.37 -1.00 -10.48
#